data_AF-A0ABD1GCF5-F1
#
_entry.id   AF-A0ABD1GCF5-F1
#
_cell.length_a   1.000
_cell.length_b   1.000
_cell.length_c   1.000
_cell.angle_alpha   90.00
_cell.angle_beta   90.00
_cell.angle_gamma   90.00
#
_symmetry.space_group_name_H-M   'P 1'
#
loop_
_entity.id
_entity.type
_entity.pdbx_description
1 polymer ?
#
loop_
_entity_poly.entity_id
_entity_poly.type
_entity_poly.pdbx_seq_one_letter_code
_entity_poly.pdbx_strand_id
1 'polypeptide(L)'
;MQDQETMRSSLLQWCYTSYGEVFSSWMHFCAVRVSSESILRYGLPPSFLSVVLSPPVKSEKKVRSILEGMCSNSNSTFWKTEDEGGMVGLGAGEADAHPYVSFTINLI
;
A
#
# COMPACT_ATOMS: atom_id res chain seq x y z
N MET A 1 35.03 -24.16 -15.61
CA MET A 1 33.72 -24.00 -16.29
C MET A 1 32.60 -24.66 -15.48
N GLN A 2 32.66 -25.96 -15.20
CA GLN A 2 31.60 -26.67 -14.47
C GLN A 2 31.39 -26.21 -13.00
N ASP A 3 32.47 -25.86 -12.29
CA ASP A 3 32.35 -25.32 -10.92
C ASP A 3 31.68 -23.94 -10.88
N GLN A 4 31.93 -23.13 -11.92
CA GLN A 4 31.32 -21.81 -12.06
C GLN A 4 29.82 -21.91 -12.32
N GLU A 5 29.40 -22.88 -13.14
CA GLU A 5 27.98 -23.17 -13.42
C GLU A 5 27.25 -23.63 -12.14
N THR A 6 27.90 -24.50 -11.36
CA THR A 6 27.37 -25.02 -10.09
C THR A 6 27.20 -23.91 -9.07
N MET A 7 28.23 -23.08 -8.87
CA MET A 7 28.19 -21.95 -7.94
C MET A 7 27.12 -20.93 -8.33
N ARG A 8 27.00 -20.62 -9.64
CA ARG A 8 25.95 -19.74 -10.14
C ARG A 8 24.56 -20.28 -9.84
N SER A 9 24.35 -21.57 -10.06
CA SER A 9 23.05 -22.22 -9.82
C SER A 9 22.67 -22.19 -8.33
N SER A 10 23.61 -22.53 -7.44
CA SER A 10 23.40 -22.46 -5.99
C SER A 10 23.12 -21.03 -5.50
N LEU A 11 23.85 -20.05 -6.04
CA LEU A 11 23.62 -18.64 -5.70
C LEU A 11 22.23 -18.17 -6.14
N LEU A 12 21.83 -18.50 -7.37
CA LEU A 12 20.50 -18.14 -7.87
C LEU A 12 19.39 -18.77 -7.03
N GLN A 13 19.52 -20.06 -6.69
CA GLN A 13 18.57 -20.74 -5.83
C GLN A 13 18.45 -20.06 -4.46
N TRP A 14 19.58 -19.67 -3.86
CA TRP A 14 19.58 -18.95 -2.59
C TRP A 14 18.92 -17.56 -2.73
N CYS A 15 19.28 -16.80 -3.76
CA CYS A 15 18.67 -15.49 -4.03
C CYS A 15 17.16 -15.57 -4.23
N TYR A 16 16.65 -16.57 -4.96
CA TYR A 16 15.20 -16.74 -5.16
C TYR A 16 14.47 -17.02 -3.85
N THR A 17 15.01 -17.91 -3.01
CA THR A 17 14.44 -18.21 -1.69
C THR A 17 14.45 -16.97 -0.80
N SER A 18 15.60 -16.31 -0.68
CA SER A 18 15.74 -15.12 0.17
C SER A 18 14.88 -13.96 -0.31
N TYR A 19 14.74 -13.76 -1.63
CA TYR A 19 13.84 -12.75 -2.17
C TYR A 19 12.38 -13.01 -1.77
N GLY A 20 11.93 -14.26 -1.87
CA GLY A 20 10.58 -14.64 -1.44
C GLY A 20 10.30 -14.35 0.03
N GLU A 21 11.27 -14.65 0.90
CA GLU A 21 11.17 -14.38 2.35
C GLU A 21 11.12 -12.88 2.67
N VAL A 22 12.01 -12.09 2.04
CA VAL A 22 12.06 -10.64 2.23
C VAL A 22 10.79 -9.98 1.70
N PHE A 23 10.33 -10.38 0.51
CA PHE A 23 9.09 -9.86 -0.08
C PHE A 23 7.87 -10.19 0.78
N SER A 24 7.76 -11.43 1.25
CA SER A 24 6.68 -11.84 2.15
C SER A 24 6.70 -11.01 3.44
N SER A 25 7.87 -10.85 4.06
CA SER A 25 8.03 -10.05 5.29
C SER A 25 7.64 -8.58 5.06
N TRP A 26 8.02 -8.01 3.92
CA TRP A 26 7.62 -6.66 3.55
C TRP A 26 6.10 -6.51 3.35
N MET A 27 5.44 -7.50 2.73
CA MET A 27 3.98 -7.53 2.60
C MET A 27 3.28 -7.63 3.97
N HIS A 28 3.86 -8.34 4.94
CA HIS A 28 3.34 -8.35 6.31
C HIS A 28 3.40 -6.96 6.95
N PHE A 29 4.49 -6.21 6.76
CA PHE A 29 4.57 -4.82 7.23
C PHE A 29 3.51 -3.93 6.57
N CYS A 30 3.27 -4.11 5.28
CA CYS A 30 2.21 -3.43 4.54
C CYS A 30 0.82 -3.74 5.14
N ALA A 31 0.55 -5.00 5.48
CA ALA A 31 -0.70 -5.42 6.11
C ALA A 31 -0.87 -4.85 7.54
N VAL A 32 0.20 -4.81 8.33
CA VAL A 32 0.17 -4.19 9.66
C VAL A 32 -0.10 -2.69 9.54
N ARG A 33 0.56 -2.00 8.59
CA ARG A 33 0.38 -0.56 8.36
C ARG A 33 -1.07 -0.22 7.95
N VAL A 34 -1.65 -0.95 7.00
CA VAL A 34 -3.04 -0.68 6.58
C VAL A 34 -4.04 -0.95 7.70
N SER A 35 -3.77 -1.97 8.53
CA SER A 35 -4.65 -2.33 9.65
C SER A 35 -4.58 -1.31 10.76
N SER A 36 -3.38 -0.86 11.13
CA SER A 36 -3.20 0.16 12.18
C SER A 36 -3.83 1.48 11.78
N GLU A 37 -3.63 1.92 10.53
CA GLU A 37 -4.23 3.14 10.01
C GLU A 37 -5.76 3.04 9.93
N SER A 38 -6.29 1.89 9.51
CA SER A 38 -7.74 1.65 9.47
C SER A 38 -8.36 1.71 10.87
N ILE A 39 -7.71 1.14 11.89
CA ILE A 39 -8.17 1.24 13.28
C ILE A 39 -8.12 2.69 13.78
N LEU A 40 -7.06 3.44 13.44
CA LEU A 40 -6.94 4.85 13.83
C LEU A 40 -7.99 5.74 13.14
N ARG A 41 -8.32 5.49 11.87
CA ARG A 41 -9.30 6.29 11.12
C ARG A 41 -10.75 5.89 11.38
N TYR A 42 -11.03 4.59 11.54
CA TYR A 42 -12.40 4.06 11.63
C TYR A 42 -12.80 3.58 13.02
N GLY A 43 -11.86 3.42 13.94
CA GLY A 43 -12.11 3.01 15.32
C GLY A 43 -12.30 1.51 15.52
N LEU A 44 -12.83 1.16 16.69
CA LEU A 44 -13.11 -0.21 17.12
C LEU A 44 -14.62 -0.44 17.27
N PRO A 45 -15.10 -1.68 17.09
CA PRO A 45 -14.35 -2.88 16.66
C PRO A 45 -13.91 -2.79 15.19
N PRO A 46 -12.82 -3.46 14.79
CA PRO A 46 -12.30 -3.38 13.43
C PRO A 46 -13.30 -3.97 12.44
N SER A 47 -13.87 -3.12 11.58
CA SER A 47 -14.79 -3.52 10.51
C SER A 47 -14.33 -2.90 9.19
N PHE A 48 -13.34 -3.54 8.56
CA PHE A 48 -12.80 -3.10 7.29
C PHE A 48 -12.32 -4.29 6.45
N LEU A 49 -12.23 -4.07 5.15
CA LEU A 49 -11.66 -5.00 4.17
C LEU A 49 -10.45 -4.33 3.52
N SER A 50 -9.27 -4.92 3.69
CA SER A 50 -8.05 -4.48 3.02
C SER A 50 -7.86 -5.24 1.70
N VAL A 51 -7.56 -4.53 0.62
CA VAL A 51 -7.40 -5.10 -0.73
C VAL A 51 -6.12 -4.56 -1.37
N VAL A 52 -5.38 -5.43 -2.07
CA VAL A 52 -4.27 -5.04 -2.93
C VAL A 52 -4.78 -4.95 -4.37
N LEU A 53 -4.53 -3.81 -5.02
CA LEU A 53 -4.97 -3.54 -6.38
C LEU A 53 -3.75 -3.27 -7.27
N SER A 54 -3.74 -3.86 -8.46
CA SER A 54 -2.76 -3.56 -9.53
C SER A 54 -3.50 -3.04 -10.76
N PRO A 55 -3.93 -1.76 -10.74
CA PRO A 55 -4.61 -1.17 -11.88
C PRO A 55 -3.61 -0.89 -13.02
N PRO A 56 -4.01 -1.04 -14.30
CA PRO A 56 -3.23 -0.51 -15.40
C PRO A 56 -2.99 0.99 -15.24
N VAL A 57 -1.77 1.47 -15.56
CA VAL A 57 -1.33 2.88 -15.40
C VAL A 57 -2.33 3.88 -16.00
N LYS A 58 -2.89 3.57 -17.19
CA LYS A 58 -3.88 4.43 -17.87
C LYS A 58 -5.22 4.56 -17.12
N SER A 59 -5.53 3.62 -16.25
CA SER A 59 -6.81 3.52 -15.55
C SER A 59 -6.74 3.88 -14.07
N GLU A 60 -5.54 4.16 -13.53
CA GLU A 60 -5.35 4.43 -12.11
C GLU A 60 -6.24 5.58 -11.61
N LYS A 61 -6.25 6.71 -12.33
CA LYS A 61 -7.12 7.87 -12.01
C LYS A 61 -8.60 7.49 -11.96
N LYS A 62 -9.05 6.64 -12.89
CA LYS A 62 -10.44 6.16 -12.93
C LYS A 62 -10.75 5.27 -11.73
N VAL A 63 -9.85 4.36 -11.36
CA VAL A 63 -10.00 3.49 -10.20
C VAL A 63 -10.06 4.32 -8.92
N ARG A 64 -9.17 5.30 -8.73
CA ARG A 64 -9.20 6.21 -7.57
C ARG A 64 -10.53 6.96 -7.47
N SER A 65 -11.02 7.52 -8.59
CA SER A 65 -12.31 8.21 -8.63
C SER A 65 -13.50 7.31 -8.24
N ILE A 66 -13.51 6.04 -8.69
CA ILE A 66 -14.57 5.09 -8.32
C ILE A 66 -14.50 4.77 -6.82
N LEU A 67 -13.30 4.50 -6.29
CA LEU A 67 -13.12 4.20 -4.87
C LEU A 67 -13.51 5.39 -3.98
N GLU A 68 -13.19 6.61 -4.39
CA GLU A 68 -13.61 7.83 -3.69
C GLU A 68 -15.13 7.94 -3.61
N GLY A 69 -15.85 7.68 -4.71
CA GLY A 69 -17.31 7.68 -4.73
C GLY A 69 -17.95 6.57 -3.89
N MET A 70 -17.31 5.41 -3.79
CA MET A 70 -17.79 4.30 -2.96
C MET A 70 -17.50 4.52 -1.47
N CYS A 71 -16.41 5.20 -1.13
CA CYS A 71 -15.95 5.40 0.24
C CYS A 71 -16.28 6.78 0.82
N SER A 72 -16.92 7.68 0.06
CA SER A 72 -17.35 8.99 0.55
C SER A 72 -18.56 8.84 1.48
N ASN A 73 -18.34 8.98 2.78
CA ASN A 73 -19.36 9.12 3.81
C ASN A 73 -18.95 10.29 4.71
N SER A 74 -19.85 10.85 5.53
CA SER A 74 -19.59 12.11 6.27
C SER A 74 -18.33 12.10 7.16
N ASN A 75 -17.87 10.92 7.59
CA ASN A 75 -16.66 10.78 8.43
C ASN A 75 -15.37 10.62 7.60
N SER A 76 -15.46 10.19 6.34
CA SER A 76 -14.30 9.94 5.48
C SER A 76 -13.88 11.15 4.66
N THR A 77 -14.78 12.09 4.42
CA THR A 77 -14.47 13.41 3.82
C THR A 77 -13.49 14.21 4.67
N PHE A 78 -13.46 14.01 6.00
CA PHE A 78 -12.45 14.62 6.88
C PHE A 78 -11.02 14.26 6.48
N TRP A 79 -10.81 13.06 5.93
CA TRP A 79 -9.49 12.58 5.51
C TRP A 79 -9.14 12.94 4.07
N LYS A 80 -10.06 13.59 3.35
CA LYS A 80 -9.81 14.11 2.00
C LYS A 80 -9.29 15.53 2.13
N THR A 81 -8.07 15.79 1.67
CA THR A 81 -7.56 17.15 1.59
C THR A 81 -8.14 17.81 0.34
N GLU A 82 -8.96 18.84 0.52
CA GLU A 82 -9.27 19.78 -0.56
C GLU A 82 -8.01 20.61 -0.82
N ASP A 83 -7.67 20.82 -2.08
CA ASP A 83 -6.46 21.51 -2.58
C ASP A 83 -6.33 22.99 -2.15
N GLU A 84 -7.09 23.45 -1.15
CA GLU A 84 -7.01 24.81 -0.64
C GLU A 84 -6.87 24.85 0.89
N GLY A 85 -5.62 24.94 1.34
CA GLY A 85 -5.23 25.80 2.45
C GLY A 85 -5.76 25.47 3.86
N GLY A 86 -5.50 24.28 4.39
CA GLY A 86 -5.85 23.98 5.78
C GLY A 86 -5.03 22.86 6.44
N MET A 87 -4.10 23.26 7.31
CA MET A 87 -3.39 22.44 8.31
C MET A 87 -2.56 21.25 7.79
N VAL A 88 -1.26 21.53 7.64
CA VAL A 88 -0.17 20.55 7.53
C VAL A 88 -0.18 19.64 8.76
N GLY A 89 -0.77 18.46 8.61
CA GLY A 89 -0.61 17.35 9.55
C GLY A 89 0.84 16.89 9.56
N LEU A 90 1.50 17.08 10.69
CA LEU A 90 2.88 16.66 10.98
C LEU A 90 3.13 15.18 10.59
N GLY A 91 3.97 14.95 9.58
CA GLY A 91 4.80 13.73 9.52
C GLY A 91 4.58 12.71 8.40
N ALA A 92 3.71 12.94 7.41
CA ALA A 92 3.60 12.04 6.25
C ALA A 92 3.78 12.83 4.94
N GLY A 93 4.92 12.65 4.28
CA GLY A 93 5.22 13.31 3.00
C GLY A 93 4.16 12.98 1.95
N GLU A 94 3.77 14.00 1.15
CA GLU A 94 2.94 13.94 -0.06
C GLU A 94 1.98 12.74 -0.13
N ALA A 95 1.19 12.52 0.93
CA ALA A 95 0.21 11.45 0.92
C ALA A 95 -0.99 11.95 0.12
N ASP A 96 -1.24 11.34 -1.04
CA ASP A 96 -2.51 11.46 -1.75
C ASP A 96 -3.65 11.17 -0.74
N ALA A 97 -4.28 12.23 -0.27
CA ALA A 97 -5.24 12.17 0.83
C ALA A 97 -6.58 11.66 0.30
N HIS A 98 -6.74 10.34 0.30
CA HIS A 98 -7.99 9.68 -0.05
C HIS A 98 -8.93 9.53 1.17
N PRO A 99 -10.26 9.53 0.94
CA PRO A 99 -11.25 9.27 2.00
C PRO A 99 -11.14 7.84 2.58
N TYR A 100 -10.41 6.95 1.91
CA TYR A 100 -10.07 5.62 2.39
C TYR A 100 -8.58 5.49 2.68
N VAL A 101 -8.21 4.56 3.57
CA VAL A 101 -6.80 4.20 3.81
C VAL A 101 -6.18 3.67 2.51
N SER A 102 -5.12 4.33 2.06
CA SER A 102 -4.41 3.98 0.83
C SER A 102 -2.93 4.25 0.98
N PHE A 103 -2.11 3.36 0.44
CA PHE A 103 -0.70 3.61 0.20
C PHE A 103 -0.28 2.84 -1.06
N THR A 104 0.67 3.41 -1.80
CA THR A 104 1.18 2.83 -3.04
C THR A 104 2.32 1.86 -2.73
N ILE A 105 2.22 0.64 -3.27
CA ILE A 105 3.28 -0.37 -3.22
C ILE A 105 4.07 -0.24 -4.52
N ASN A 106 5.29 0.31 -4.44
CA ASN A 106 6.19 0.40 -5.58
C ASN A 106 6.98 -0.91 -5.70
N LEU A 107 6.64 -1.71 -6.71
CA LEU A 107 7.44 -2.85 -7.14
C LEU A 107 8.46 -2.34 -8.15
N ILE A 108 9.74 -2.64 -7.92
CA ILE A 108 10.87 -2.25 -8.78
C ILE A 108 10.89 -3.12 -10.03
#